data_AF-A0A4S2F794-F1
#
_entry.id   AF-A0A4S2F794-F1
#
_cell.length_a   1.000
_cell.length_b   1.000
_cell.length_c   1.000
_cell.angle_alpha   90.00
_cell.angle_beta   90.00
_cell.angle_gamma   90.00
#
_symmetry.space_group_name_H-M   'P 1'
#
loop_
_entity.id
_entity.type
_entity.pdbx_description
1 polymer ?
#
loop_
_entity_poly.entity_id
_entity_poly.type
_entity_poly.pdbx_seq_one_letter_code
_entity_poly.pdbx_strand_id
1 'polypeptide(L)'
;MRKKNLEQVIVQTAYRLFEEKGFENVSVMDICDACDITKPTFYKHVNSKEDLLSYFFQTMTSKIPEDWYKYSDETNFWEKIRTGFCFFLEHVQSIGIDMYTATFIANLRSYKGTFEDIPSFKAEMLDLIRMGQETGQILNESSPEELYACGVALSIGYGGYWCFLNDPDHDLILDFVNGLRNSFMVDLNYTDPRFYRQPAKERP
;
A
#
# COMPACT_ATOMS: atom_id res chain seq x y z
N MET A 1 -29.28 -14.36 -7.88
CA MET A 1 -27.82 -14.28 -7.65
C MET A 1 -27.50 -14.67 -6.20
N ARG A 2 -26.48 -15.50 -5.96
CA ARG A 2 -26.04 -15.84 -4.58
C ARG A 2 -25.47 -14.59 -3.90
N LYS A 3 -25.79 -14.40 -2.61
CA LYS A 3 -25.47 -13.20 -1.79
C LYS A 3 -24.01 -12.70 -1.90
N LYS A 4 -23.03 -13.61 -2.01
CA LYS A 4 -21.59 -13.30 -2.20
C LYS A 4 -21.25 -12.65 -3.54
N ASN A 5 -22.01 -12.95 -4.58
CA ASN A 5 -21.74 -12.42 -5.93
C ASN A 5 -22.15 -10.94 -6.02
N LEU A 6 -23.25 -10.54 -5.36
CA LEU A 6 -23.71 -9.15 -5.39
C LEU A 6 -22.76 -8.18 -4.68
N GLU A 7 -22.19 -8.57 -3.54
CA GLU A 7 -21.21 -7.74 -2.81
C GLU A 7 -19.97 -7.44 -3.68
N GLN A 8 -19.46 -8.45 -4.39
CA GLN A 8 -18.36 -8.27 -5.33
C GLN A 8 -18.72 -7.35 -6.50
N VAL A 9 -19.95 -7.48 -7.04
CA VAL A 9 -20.46 -6.58 -8.09
C VAL A 9 -20.53 -5.13 -7.60
N ILE A 10 -21.01 -4.90 -6.37
CA ILE A 10 -21.08 -3.57 -5.78
C ILE A 10 -19.67 -2.98 -5.63
N VAL A 11 -18.72 -3.73 -5.08
CA VAL A 11 -17.33 -3.28 -4.89
C VAL A 11 -16.67 -2.94 -6.23
N GLN A 12 -16.77 -3.82 -7.23
CA GLN A 12 -16.18 -3.58 -8.55
C GLN A 12 -16.81 -2.39 -9.27
N THR A 13 -18.14 -2.26 -9.20
CA THR A 13 -18.87 -1.16 -9.83
C THR A 13 -18.53 0.17 -9.17
N ALA A 14 -18.47 0.21 -7.85
CA ALA A 14 -18.10 1.40 -7.11
C ALA A 14 -16.66 1.84 -7.40
N TYR A 15 -15.72 0.90 -7.41
CA TYR A 15 -14.32 1.20 -7.73
C TYR A 15 -14.18 1.83 -9.12
N ARG A 16 -14.82 1.24 -10.14
CA ARG A 16 -14.85 1.82 -11.49
C ARG A 16 -15.41 3.24 -11.50
N LEU A 17 -16.51 3.48 -10.76
CA LEU A 17 -17.08 4.83 -10.65
C LEU A 17 -16.13 5.81 -9.95
N PHE A 18 -15.39 5.36 -8.93
CA PHE A 18 -14.41 6.18 -8.22
C PHE A 18 -13.24 6.55 -9.14
N GLU A 19 -12.74 5.63 -9.95
CA GLU A 19 -11.71 5.91 -10.96
C GLU A 19 -12.20 6.91 -12.03
N GLU A 20 -13.45 6.75 -12.50
CA GLU A 20 -13.99 7.59 -13.58
C GLU A 20 -14.37 9.01 -13.12
N LYS A 21 -14.86 9.17 -11.88
CA LYS A 21 -15.50 10.41 -11.42
C LYS A 21 -14.81 11.03 -10.20
N GLY A 22 -13.90 10.32 -9.55
CA GLY A 22 -13.34 10.68 -8.25
C GLY A 22 -14.23 10.22 -7.10
N PHE A 23 -13.60 9.77 -6.01
CA PHE A 23 -14.30 9.18 -4.86
C PHE A 23 -15.36 10.12 -4.26
N GLU A 24 -15.05 11.40 -4.10
CA GLU A 24 -15.95 12.38 -3.50
C GLU A 24 -17.19 12.65 -4.36
N ASN A 25 -17.07 12.56 -5.69
CA ASN A 25 -18.16 12.87 -6.63
C ASN A 25 -19.13 11.70 -6.86
N VAL A 26 -18.85 10.52 -6.30
CA VAL A 26 -19.72 9.34 -6.41
C VAL A 26 -20.57 9.20 -5.14
N SER A 27 -21.88 9.14 -5.30
CA SER A 27 -22.82 8.86 -4.22
C SER A 27 -23.16 7.37 -4.13
N VAL A 28 -23.72 6.95 -2.98
CA VAL A 28 -24.29 5.59 -2.84
C VAL A 28 -25.40 5.35 -3.87
N MET A 29 -26.15 6.39 -4.24
CA MET A 29 -27.20 6.26 -5.26
C MET A 29 -26.61 5.98 -6.65
N ASP A 30 -25.52 6.66 -7.03
CA ASP A 30 -24.85 6.38 -8.32
C ASP A 30 -24.41 4.91 -8.42
N ILE A 31 -23.91 4.35 -7.31
CA ILE A 31 -23.51 2.93 -7.23
C ILE A 31 -24.73 2.02 -7.31
N CYS A 32 -25.81 2.37 -6.61
CA CYS A 32 -27.07 1.62 -6.63
C CYS A 32 -27.65 1.55 -8.05
N ASP A 33 -27.72 2.70 -8.72
CA ASP A 33 -28.25 2.84 -10.08
C ASP A 33 -27.39 2.04 -11.07
N ALA A 34 -26.06 2.11 -10.93
CA ALA A 34 -25.13 1.34 -11.78
C ALA A 34 -25.20 -0.18 -11.54
N CYS A 35 -25.61 -0.62 -10.35
CA CYS A 35 -25.77 -2.04 -10.00
C CYS A 35 -27.20 -2.57 -10.22
N ASP A 36 -28.15 -1.72 -10.62
CA ASP A 36 -29.59 -2.03 -10.64
C ASP A 36 -30.12 -2.56 -9.29
N ILE A 37 -29.76 -1.87 -8.20
CA ILE A 37 -30.20 -2.20 -6.85
C ILE A 37 -30.78 -0.98 -6.13
N THR A 38 -31.51 -1.24 -5.04
CA THR A 38 -32.01 -0.17 -4.17
C THR A 38 -31.00 0.18 -3.07
N LYS A 39 -31.10 1.39 -2.53
CA LYS A 39 -30.31 1.83 -1.37
C LYS A 39 -30.44 0.90 -0.14
N PRO A 40 -31.65 0.41 0.24
CA PRO A 40 -31.77 -0.64 1.26
C PRO A 40 -31.02 -1.94 0.91
N THR A 41 -31.03 -2.35 -0.35
CA THR A 41 -30.25 -3.51 -0.80
C THR A 41 -28.76 -3.26 -0.64
N PHE A 42 -28.26 -2.09 -1.01
CA PHE A 42 -26.84 -1.72 -0.80
C PHE A 42 -26.45 -1.86 0.68
N TYR A 43 -27.19 -1.24 1.59
CA TYR A 43 -26.86 -1.27 3.02
C TYR A 43 -27.02 -2.64 3.69
N LYS A 44 -27.68 -3.59 3.03
CA LYS A 44 -27.70 -5.00 3.49
C LYS A 44 -26.37 -5.72 3.26
N HIS A 45 -25.54 -5.20 2.37
CA HIS A 45 -24.25 -5.78 1.97
C HIS A 45 -23.06 -4.94 2.41
N VAL A 46 -23.20 -3.61 2.44
CA VAL A 46 -22.10 -2.67 2.64
C VAL A 46 -22.52 -1.59 3.63
N ASN A 47 -21.71 -1.30 4.66
CA ASN A 47 -22.12 -0.33 5.68
C ASN A 47 -22.01 1.12 5.21
N SER A 48 -21.02 1.44 4.35
CA SER A 48 -20.72 2.80 3.91
C SER A 48 -20.04 2.82 2.53
N LYS A 49 -19.92 4.00 1.90
CA LYS A 49 -19.17 4.15 0.65
C LYS A 49 -17.67 3.92 0.88
N GLU A 50 -17.18 4.35 2.04
CA GLU A 50 -15.80 4.23 2.51
C GLU A 50 -15.40 2.77 2.75
N ASP A 51 -16.33 1.94 3.25
CA ASP A 51 -16.09 0.51 3.48
C ASP A 51 -15.74 -0.23 2.18
N LEU A 52 -16.23 0.23 1.02
CA LEU A 52 -15.93 -0.36 -0.29
C LEU A 52 -14.43 -0.28 -0.63
N LEU A 53 -13.75 0.78 -0.18
CA LEU A 53 -12.32 0.93 -0.39
C LEU A 53 -11.54 -0.14 0.38
N SER A 54 -11.96 -0.44 1.61
CA SER A 54 -11.31 -1.47 2.43
C SER A 54 -11.38 -2.85 1.76
N TYR A 55 -12.53 -3.20 1.16
CA TYR A 55 -12.69 -4.44 0.38
C TYR A 55 -11.81 -4.48 -0.86
N PHE A 56 -11.64 -3.34 -1.54
CA PHE A 56 -10.76 -3.23 -2.70
C PHE A 56 -9.31 -3.54 -2.32
N PHE A 57 -8.80 -2.89 -1.27
CA PHE A 57 -7.43 -3.11 -0.80
C PHE A 57 -7.19 -4.54 -0.32
N GLN A 58 -8.13 -5.15 0.40
CA GLN A 58 -8.04 -6.57 0.79
C GLN A 58 -8.04 -7.52 -0.40
N THR A 59 -8.77 -7.19 -1.47
CA THR A 59 -8.79 -8.01 -2.68
C THR A 59 -7.46 -7.92 -3.43
N MET A 60 -6.81 -6.75 -3.42
CA MET A 60 -5.51 -6.55 -4.04
C MET A 60 -4.41 -7.36 -3.35
N THR A 61 -4.34 -7.34 -2.02
CA THR A 61 -3.35 -8.10 -1.26
C THR A 61 -3.46 -9.61 -1.55
N SER A 62 -4.69 -10.12 -1.74
CA SER A 62 -4.92 -11.53 -2.12
C SER A 62 -4.52 -11.91 -3.55
N LYS A 63 -4.22 -10.92 -4.42
CA LYS A 63 -3.81 -11.14 -5.83
C LYS A 63 -2.30 -11.08 -6.04
N ILE A 64 -1.52 -10.77 -5.00
CA ILE A 64 -0.06 -10.75 -5.08
C ILE A 64 0.40 -12.18 -5.38
N PRO A 65 1.02 -12.45 -6.54
CA PRO A 65 1.51 -13.78 -6.85
C PRO A 65 2.49 -14.23 -5.77
N GLU A 66 2.45 -15.50 -5.35
CA GLU A 66 3.42 -16.05 -4.38
C GLU A 66 4.89 -15.79 -4.81
N ASP A 67 5.11 -15.62 -6.12
CA ASP A 67 6.42 -15.50 -6.75
C ASP A 67 6.80 -14.06 -7.16
N TRP A 68 6.12 -13.03 -6.65
CA TRP A 68 6.34 -11.63 -7.07
C TRP A 68 7.80 -11.14 -6.89
N TYR A 69 8.59 -11.82 -6.04
CA TYR A 69 10.00 -11.54 -5.75
C TYR A 69 11.01 -12.27 -6.66
N LYS A 70 10.56 -13.16 -7.58
CA LYS A 70 11.46 -14.02 -8.38
C LYS A 70 12.18 -13.32 -9.55
N TYR A 71 12.07 -12.00 -9.68
CA TYR A 71 12.52 -11.27 -10.88
C TYR A 71 13.91 -10.62 -10.80
N SER A 72 14.65 -10.73 -9.69
CA SER A 72 15.99 -10.11 -9.57
C SER A 72 17.09 -11.04 -9.06
N ASP A 73 18.32 -10.69 -9.44
CA ASP A 73 19.60 -11.35 -9.11
C ASP A 73 19.63 -11.95 -7.70
N GLU A 74 20.16 -13.18 -7.60
CA GLU A 74 20.04 -14.04 -6.41
C GLU A 74 20.68 -13.43 -5.15
N THR A 75 21.52 -12.40 -5.28
CA THR A 75 22.36 -11.90 -4.19
C THR A 75 22.01 -10.52 -3.64
N ASN A 76 21.19 -9.67 -4.28
CA ASN A 76 20.83 -8.35 -3.72
C ASN A 76 19.53 -8.42 -2.91
N PHE A 77 19.64 -8.74 -1.63
CA PHE A 77 18.50 -8.90 -0.71
C PHE A 77 17.86 -7.57 -0.37
N TRP A 78 18.64 -6.49 -0.26
CA TRP A 78 18.11 -5.14 -0.06
C TRP A 78 17.13 -4.75 -1.18
N GLU A 79 17.50 -5.01 -2.45
CA GLU A 79 16.65 -4.65 -3.58
C GLU A 79 15.31 -5.40 -3.58
N LYS A 80 15.32 -6.66 -3.13
CA LYS A 80 14.10 -7.47 -2.96
C LYS A 80 13.20 -6.91 -1.85
N ILE A 81 13.78 -6.52 -0.72
CA ILE A 81 13.05 -5.87 0.39
C ILE A 81 12.44 -4.56 -0.07
N ARG A 82 13.26 -3.69 -0.70
CA ARG A 82 12.81 -2.40 -1.24
C ARG A 82 11.65 -2.58 -2.19
N THR A 83 11.79 -3.48 -3.16
CA THR A 83 10.75 -3.76 -4.17
C THR A 83 9.47 -4.25 -3.51
N GLY A 84 9.56 -5.11 -2.49
CA GLY A 84 8.38 -5.61 -1.79
C GLY A 84 7.58 -4.56 -1.05
N PHE A 85 8.27 -3.70 -0.31
CA PHE A 85 7.57 -2.60 0.33
C PHE A 85 7.05 -1.57 -0.69
N CYS A 86 7.80 -1.29 -1.77
CA CYS A 86 7.38 -0.34 -2.80
C CYS A 86 6.16 -0.83 -3.58
N PHE A 87 6.00 -2.14 -3.79
CA PHE A 87 4.86 -2.70 -4.53
C PHE A 87 3.50 -2.18 -4.02
N PHE A 88 3.31 -2.12 -2.70
CA PHE A 88 2.07 -1.60 -2.11
C PHE A 88 1.92 -0.09 -2.29
N LEU A 89 3.02 0.66 -2.13
CA LEU A 89 3.00 2.11 -2.22
C LEU A 89 2.81 2.60 -3.66
N GLU A 90 3.41 1.92 -4.64
CA GLU A 90 3.23 2.21 -6.06
C GLU A 90 1.77 2.01 -6.46
N HIS A 91 1.14 0.95 -5.94
CA HIS A 91 -0.27 0.71 -6.17
C HIS A 91 -1.14 1.79 -5.50
N VAL A 92 -0.84 2.16 -4.25
CA VAL A 92 -1.51 3.26 -3.57
C VAL A 92 -1.43 4.57 -4.38
N GLN A 93 -0.25 4.89 -4.88
CA GLN A 93 -0.04 6.08 -5.71
C GLN A 93 -0.84 6.01 -7.01
N SER A 94 -0.96 4.82 -7.61
CA SER A 94 -1.77 4.59 -8.81
C SER A 94 -3.29 4.77 -8.58
N ILE A 95 -3.81 4.42 -7.40
CA ILE A 95 -5.24 4.64 -7.09
C ILE A 95 -5.52 6.13 -6.87
N GLY A 96 -4.53 6.86 -6.36
CA GLY A 96 -4.61 8.30 -6.14
C GLY A 96 -4.97 8.70 -4.70
N ILE A 97 -4.60 9.93 -4.39
CA ILE A 97 -4.57 10.48 -3.03
C ILE A 97 -5.96 10.53 -2.36
N ASP A 98 -7.01 10.83 -3.13
CA ASP A 98 -8.38 10.95 -2.62
C ASP A 98 -8.88 9.61 -2.06
N MET A 99 -8.73 8.55 -2.83
CA MET A 99 -9.18 7.20 -2.45
C MET A 99 -8.35 6.65 -1.30
N TYR A 100 -7.04 6.92 -1.29
CA TYR A 100 -6.19 6.49 -0.19
C TYR A 100 -6.49 7.24 1.12
N THR A 101 -6.75 8.55 1.04
CA THR A 101 -7.21 9.36 2.17
C THR A 101 -8.54 8.84 2.73
N ALA A 102 -9.51 8.55 1.86
CA ALA A 102 -10.78 7.97 2.28
C ALA A 102 -10.61 6.59 2.94
N THR A 103 -9.63 5.80 2.51
CA THR A 103 -9.29 4.50 3.10
C THR A 103 -8.73 4.64 4.52
N PHE A 104 -7.85 5.62 4.74
CA PHE A 104 -7.38 5.98 6.08
C PHE A 104 -8.53 6.42 6.99
N ILE A 105 -9.40 7.32 6.51
CA ILE A 105 -10.56 7.79 7.29
C ILE A 105 -11.47 6.61 7.69
N ALA A 106 -11.72 5.68 6.77
CA ALA A 106 -12.52 4.49 7.04
C ALA A 106 -11.96 3.62 8.18
N ASN A 107 -10.63 3.40 8.13
CA ASN A 107 -9.90 2.59 9.11
C ASN A 107 -9.72 3.29 10.46
N LEU A 108 -9.61 4.62 10.47
CA LEU A 108 -9.55 5.42 11.71
C LEU A 108 -10.89 5.48 12.43
N ARG A 109 -12.02 5.43 11.69
CA ARG A 109 -13.37 5.41 12.28
C ARG A 109 -13.74 4.03 12.83
N SER A 110 -13.27 2.97 12.19
CA SER A 110 -13.55 1.60 12.60
C SER A 110 -12.49 0.65 12.06
N TYR A 111 -12.12 -0.35 12.84
CA TYR A 111 -11.19 -1.38 12.38
C TYR A 111 -11.73 -2.11 11.15
N LYS A 112 -11.00 -2.04 10.03
CA LYS A 112 -11.34 -2.76 8.79
C LYS A 112 -10.34 -3.86 8.43
N GLY A 113 -9.19 -3.91 9.08
CA GLY A 113 -8.12 -4.84 8.73
C GLY A 113 -7.45 -4.54 7.39
N THR A 114 -7.61 -3.33 6.82
CA THR A 114 -7.03 -2.97 5.52
C THR A 114 -5.50 -3.00 5.53
N PHE A 115 -4.91 -2.62 6.67
CA PHE A 115 -3.47 -2.54 6.87
C PHE A 115 -2.94 -3.69 7.74
N GLU A 116 -3.70 -4.79 7.84
CA GLU A 116 -3.21 -6.00 8.51
C GLU A 116 -2.03 -6.62 7.78
N ASP A 117 -1.21 -7.31 8.57
CA ASP A 117 -0.03 -8.01 8.10
C ASP A 117 -0.41 -9.14 7.14
N ILE A 118 0.36 -9.35 6.08
CA ILE A 118 0.16 -10.46 5.13
C ILE A 118 1.16 -11.57 5.52
N PRO A 119 0.73 -12.71 6.08
CA PRO A 119 1.64 -13.67 6.68
C PRO A 119 2.74 -14.21 5.75
N SER A 120 2.39 -14.46 4.48
CA SER A 120 3.36 -14.91 3.47
C SER A 120 4.38 -13.83 3.13
N PHE A 121 3.93 -12.59 2.95
CA PHE A 121 4.80 -11.44 2.73
C PHE A 121 5.73 -11.21 3.91
N LYS A 122 5.21 -11.28 5.14
CA LYS A 122 6.01 -11.18 6.36
C LYS A 122 7.09 -12.24 6.40
N ALA A 123 6.74 -13.51 6.22
CA ALA A 123 7.71 -14.60 6.28
C ALA A 123 8.85 -14.39 5.29
N GLU A 124 8.53 -14.03 4.05
CA GLU A 124 9.51 -13.73 3.01
C GLU A 124 10.40 -12.54 3.38
N MET A 125 9.81 -11.44 3.88
CA MET A 125 10.57 -10.27 4.30
C MET A 125 11.50 -10.58 5.46
N LEU A 126 11.09 -11.40 6.43
CA LEU A 126 11.95 -11.80 7.55
C LEU A 126 13.18 -12.59 7.05
N ASP A 127 12.99 -13.49 6.09
CA ASP A 127 14.10 -14.26 5.50
C ASP A 127 15.03 -13.36 4.67
N LEU A 128 14.48 -12.44 3.87
CA LEU A 128 15.27 -11.46 3.13
C LEU A 128 16.08 -10.54 4.06
N ILE A 129 15.49 -10.08 5.16
CA ILE A 129 16.18 -9.24 6.14
C ILE A 129 17.33 -10.02 6.78
N ARG A 130 17.08 -11.27 7.19
CA ARG A 130 18.12 -12.15 7.75
C ARG A 130 19.27 -12.34 6.76
N MET A 131 18.98 -12.67 5.50
CA MET A 131 20.01 -12.84 4.47
C MET A 131 20.77 -11.53 4.19
N GLY A 132 20.07 -10.39 4.20
CA GLY A 132 20.70 -9.07 4.09
C GLY A 132 21.66 -8.78 5.24
N GLN A 133 21.34 -9.18 6.47
CA GLN A 133 22.23 -9.05 7.62
C GLN A 133 23.43 -10.01 7.52
N GLU A 134 23.20 -11.29 7.21
CA GLU A 134 24.25 -12.32 7.09
C GLU A 134 25.28 -12.00 5.99
N THR A 135 24.85 -11.32 4.93
CA THR A 135 25.73 -10.92 3.81
C THR A 135 26.28 -9.50 3.92
N GLY A 136 25.99 -8.78 5.01
CA GLY A 136 26.50 -7.43 5.25
C GLY A 136 25.85 -6.33 4.40
N GLN A 137 24.69 -6.60 3.80
CA GLN A 137 23.91 -5.60 3.04
C GLN A 137 23.08 -4.69 3.95
N ILE A 138 22.63 -5.23 5.08
CA ILE A 138 21.87 -4.54 6.13
C ILE A 138 22.76 -4.50 7.37
N LEU A 139 23.21 -3.31 7.76
CA LEU A 139 24.15 -3.16 8.88
C LEU A 139 23.43 -2.95 10.23
N ASN A 140 22.11 -2.80 10.23
CA ASN A 140 21.34 -2.71 11.46
C ASN A 140 21.20 -4.11 12.09
N GLU A 141 21.62 -4.26 13.35
CA GLU A 141 21.64 -5.53 14.10
C GLU A 141 20.33 -5.83 14.85
N SER A 142 19.31 -4.95 14.79
CA SER A 142 17.97 -5.26 15.30
C SER A 142 17.41 -6.54 14.70
N SER A 143 16.49 -7.21 15.40
CA SER A 143 15.95 -8.47 14.89
C SER A 143 15.20 -8.27 13.56
N PRO A 144 15.14 -9.28 12.67
CA PRO A 144 14.35 -9.20 11.45
C PRO A 144 12.90 -8.76 11.70
N GLU A 145 12.29 -9.18 12.81
CA GLU A 145 10.93 -8.80 13.21
C GLU A 145 10.80 -7.31 13.53
N GLU A 146 11.78 -6.72 14.22
CA GLU A 146 11.80 -5.28 14.52
C GLU A 146 12.00 -4.46 13.26
N LEU A 147 12.91 -4.87 12.38
CA LEU A 147 13.15 -4.20 11.10
C LEU A 147 11.94 -4.31 10.17
N TYR A 148 11.30 -5.47 10.12
CA TYR A 148 10.04 -5.65 9.39
C TYR A 148 8.95 -4.71 9.92
N ALA A 149 8.74 -4.69 11.25
CA ALA A 149 7.76 -3.81 11.88
C ALA A 149 8.07 -2.33 11.60
N CYS A 150 9.36 -1.95 11.59
CA CYS A 150 9.80 -0.62 11.20
C CYS A 150 9.43 -0.31 9.74
N GLY A 151 9.69 -1.22 8.81
CA GLY A 151 9.33 -1.07 7.40
C GLY A 151 7.82 -0.87 7.18
N VAL A 152 6.99 -1.67 7.87
CA VAL A 152 5.52 -1.52 7.84
C VAL A 152 5.08 -0.17 8.46
N ALA A 153 5.68 0.23 9.58
CA ALA A 153 5.35 1.51 10.20
C ALA A 153 5.73 2.69 9.30
N LEU A 154 6.87 2.62 8.61
CA LEU A 154 7.28 3.63 7.63
C LEU A 154 6.35 3.66 6.42
N SER A 155 5.92 2.52 5.88
CA SER A 155 5.04 2.50 4.70
C SER A 155 3.68 3.14 5.01
N ILE A 156 3.07 2.78 6.15
CA ILE A 156 1.82 3.40 6.62
C ILE A 156 2.04 4.87 6.98
N GLY A 157 3.15 5.19 7.65
CA GLY A 157 3.47 6.55 8.09
C GLY A 157 3.66 7.53 6.94
N TYR A 158 4.48 7.18 5.95
CA TYR A 158 4.66 7.99 4.75
C TYR A 158 3.40 8.05 3.89
N GLY A 159 2.65 6.94 3.79
CA GLY A 159 1.34 6.96 3.15
C GLY A 159 0.37 7.95 3.80
N GLY A 160 0.31 7.98 5.13
CA GLY A 160 -0.49 8.95 5.88
C GLY A 160 0.03 10.39 5.71
N TYR A 161 1.35 10.58 5.70
CA TYR A 161 1.96 11.89 5.47
C TYR A 161 1.63 12.44 4.08
N TRP A 162 1.64 11.58 3.05
CA TRP A 162 1.23 11.95 1.71
C TRP A 162 -0.22 12.45 1.67
N CYS A 163 -1.15 11.75 2.34
CA CYS A 163 -2.53 12.22 2.50
C CYS A 163 -2.62 13.60 3.20
N PHE A 164 -1.78 13.85 4.21
CA PHE A 164 -1.75 15.15 4.90
C PHE A 164 -1.17 16.29 4.04
N LEU A 165 -0.17 16.00 3.21
CA LEU A 165 0.37 16.96 2.25
C LEU A 165 -0.67 17.34 1.20
N ASN A 166 -1.56 16.39 0.85
CA ASN A 166 -2.56 16.54 -0.20
C ASN A 166 -1.94 17.00 -1.54
N ASP A 167 -0.76 16.47 -1.85
CA ASP A 167 0.02 16.78 -3.04
C ASP A 167 0.22 15.49 -3.86
N PRO A 168 -0.51 15.31 -4.98
CA PRO A 168 -0.40 14.10 -5.80
C PRO A 168 0.98 13.97 -6.48
N ASP A 169 1.73 15.06 -6.63
CA ASP A 169 3.05 15.08 -7.27
C ASP A 169 4.19 14.83 -6.27
N HIS A 170 3.89 14.75 -4.98
CA HIS A 170 4.88 14.44 -3.95
C HIS A 170 5.41 13.00 -4.12
N ASP A 171 6.74 12.86 -4.09
CA ASP A 171 7.41 11.58 -4.31
C ASP A 171 7.41 10.70 -3.04
N LEU A 172 6.24 10.10 -2.78
CA LEU A 172 6.00 9.16 -1.69
C LEU A 172 7.01 8.00 -1.67
N ILE A 173 7.32 7.45 -2.85
CA ILE A 173 8.23 6.30 -2.97
C ILE A 173 9.64 6.70 -2.56
N LEU A 174 10.15 7.84 -3.02
CA LEU A 174 11.48 8.31 -2.67
C LEU A 174 11.61 8.57 -1.17
N ASP A 175 10.63 9.23 -0.55
CA ASP A 175 10.66 9.51 0.89
C ASP A 175 10.59 8.22 1.71
N PHE A 176 9.74 7.27 1.32
CA PHE A 176 9.68 5.95 1.93
C PHE A 176 11.00 5.18 1.80
N VAL A 177 11.55 5.05 0.58
CA VAL A 177 12.79 4.30 0.34
C VAL A 177 13.96 4.90 1.11
N ASN A 178 14.04 6.23 1.21
CA ASN A 178 15.06 6.91 2.01
C ASN A 178 14.91 6.58 3.51
N GLY A 179 13.70 6.65 4.05
CA GLY A 179 13.41 6.28 5.44
C GLY A 179 13.78 4.83 5.72
N LEU A 180 13.36 3.91 4.84
CA LEU A 180 13.64 2.49 4.96
C LEU A 180 15.15 2.20 4.91
N ARG A 181 15.87 2.77 3.95
CA ARG A 181 17.32 2.61 3.80
C ARG A 181 18.07 3.07 5.05
N ASN A 182 17.67 4.22 5.61
CA ASN A 182 18.29 4.76 6.80
C ASN A 182 18.03 3.88 8.03
N SER A 183 16.78 3.43 8.21
CA SER A 183 16.42 2.53 9.32
C SER A 183 17.14 1.18 9.23
N PHE A 184 17.35 0.66 8.02
CA PHE A 184 18.01 -0.63 7.80
C PHE A 184 19.53 -0.50 7.76
N MET A 185 20.08 0.72 7.78
CA MET A 185 21.51 1.00 7.68
C MET A 185 22.15 0.25 6.49
N VAL A 186 21.56 0.40 5.31
CA VAL A 186 21.96 -0.38 4.12
C VAL A 186 23.35 0.02 3.65
N ASP A 187 24.18 -0.97 3.33
CA ASP A 187 25.49 -0.76 2.71
C ASP A 187 25.30 -0.13 1.30
N LEU A 188 26.00 0.98 1.06
CA LEU A 188 25.81 1.80 -0.15
C LEU A 188 26.14 1.04 -1.44
N ASN A 189 26.95 -0.02 -1.40
CA ASN A 189 27.27 -0.85 -2.56
C ASN A 189 26.06 -1.60 -3.12
N TYR A 190 25.01 -1.76 -2.32
CA TYR A 190 23.78 -2.47 -2.71
C TYR A 190 22.63 -1.54 -3.04
N THR A 191 22.83 -0.22 -2.95
CA THR A 191 21.80 0.79 -3.15
C THR A 191 21.77 1.31 -4.59
N ASP A 192 20.57 1.70 -5.06
CA ASP A 192 20.41 2.37 -6.34
C ASP A 192 20.50 3.90 -6.19
N PRO A 193 21.41 4.56 -6.93
CA PRO A 193 21.60 6.00 -6.84
C PRO A 193 20.40 6.89 -7.16
N ARG A 194 19.40 6.37 -7.87
CA ARG A 194 18.17 7.10 -8.19
C ARG A 194 17.35 7.46 -6.95
N PHE A 195 17.55 6.74 -5.84
CA PHE A 195 16.86 6.99 -4.57
C PHE A 195 17.68 7.85 -3.59
N TYR A 196 18.74 8.52 -4.03
CA TYR A 196 19.38 9.58 -3.24
C TYR A 196 18.63 10.89 -3.43
N ARG A 197 18.34 11.62 -2.33
CA ARG A 197 17.94 13.03 -2.44
C ARG A 197 19.07 13.77 -3.16
N GLN A 198 18.79 14.33 -4.33
CA GLN A 198 19.66 15.35 -4.88
C GLN A 198 19.74 16.50 -3.87
N PRO A 199 20.93 17.09 -3.62
CA PRO A 199 21.02 18.26 -2.76
C PRO A 199 19.98 19.27 -3.25
N ALA A 200 19.19 19.81 -2.32
CA ALA A 200 18.17 20.79 -2.64
C ALA A 200 18.83 21.85 -3.53
N LYS A 201 18.36 21.98 -4.78
CA LYS A 201 18.70 23.16 -5.57
C LYS A 201 18.28 24.33 -4.70
N GLU A 202 19.24 25.15 -4.31
CA GLU A 202 18.96 26.44 -3.67
C GLU A 202 17.83 27.07 -4.48
N ARG A 203 16.65 27.25 -3.86
CA ARG A 203 15.58 28.00 -4.51
C ARG A 203 16.18 29.40 -4.76
N PRO A 204 16.12 29.91 -6.00
CA PRO A 204 16.59 31.26 -6.29
C PRO A 204 15.86 32.31 -5.46
#